data_AF-A0A6P5ADB4-F1
#
_entry.id   AF-A0A6P5ADB4-F1
#
_cell.length_a   1.000
_cell.length_b   1.000
_cell.length_c   1.000
_cell.angle_alpha   90.00
_cell.angle_beta   90.00
_cell.angle_gamma   90.00
#
_symmetry.space_group_name_H-M   'P 1'
#
loop_
_entity.id
_entity.type
_entity.pdbx_description
1 polymer ?
#
loop_
_entity_poly.entity_id
_entity_poly.type
_entity_poly.pdbx_seq_one_letter_code
_entity_poly.pdbx_strand_id
1 'polypeptide(L)'
;MTGSNSYGDVVNFTSAQCPPLTNPINGFLTGPNSYGDEVNFTCEPGYKLVGTSSLTCLSEGTWNGNPPTCAAAQCPLLSNPINGLVTGSNSYGDVVNFTCEPGYKLVGAPLLTCLSDGTWNGDSPICTAAQCPPLSNPINGFMTGSNSYGDVVNFTCESGYKLAGTSSLTCLSDGTWNGKSPTCTAVQCPTLPHPRNGFVTGFNSYGDVLHFTCDQGYRLAGKSSLTCLSDGSWSEQSPKCAGTECPSGSWTDWFDRDDPTGTADSEILTDLSQDYPGQICDAPTAVHARVISTQQEASLTGQHIYSYDTTAGFLCRNVDQPDGICLDYEVRFCCSDVGKGGWLAQDSSWFLESIGRPHVKDGVTYDATKALDGDTMTYWNPTGTDQSFNNWYIILDLKSSHTLTRIAVNNYGDTTHDIAAFKLQASHVRCPRTWKDVVTITNVQGGARQRQEFGGFQGTARYWRFVVTRTHSGWQPYLTELNFYGIPSGTREYMSSLEL
;
A
#
# COMPACT_ATOMS: atom_id res chain seq x y z
N MET A 1 -8.83 84.05 -136.37
CA MET A 1 -9.23 85.11 -135.41
C MET A 1 -9.67 84.42 -134.14
N THR A 2 -8.98 84.74 -133.05
CA THR A 2 -9.41 84.78 -131.63
C THR A 2 -10.71 84.02 -131.24
N GLY A 3 -10.77 83.20 -130.20
CA GLY A 3 -9.93 83.18 -129.01
C GLY A 3 -10.25 82.05 -128.02
N SER A 4 -9.56 82.15 -126.91
CA SER A 4 -9.28 81.26 -125.79
C SER A 4 -10.45 80.79 -124.92
N ASN A 5 -10.28 79.63 -124.27
CA ASN A 5 -10.55 79.52 -122.84
C ASN A 5 -9.66 78.45 -122.17
N SER A 6 -8.97 78.89 -121.12
CA SER A 6 -8.08 78.14 -120.23
C SER A 6 -8.88 77.40 -119.15
N TYR A 7 -8.64 76.10 -118.98
CA TYR A 7 -9.11 75.35 -117.81
C TYR A 7 -7.98 75.30 -116.77
N GLY A 8 -8.28 75.73 -115.55
CA GLY A 8 -7.33 75.89 -114.45
C GLY A 8 -6.84 74.57 -113.85
N ASP A 9 -5.58 74.60 -113.42
CA ASP A 9 -4.96 73.56 -112.62
C ASP A 9 -5.63 73.47 -111.23
N VAL A 10 -6.10 72.27 -110.91
CA VAL A 10 -6.55 71.89 -109.57
C VAL A 10 -5.29 71.70 -108.72
N VAL A 11 -5.03 72.65 -107.82
CA VAL A 11 -4.02 72.50 -106.77
C VAL A 11 -4.56 71.47 -105.77
N ASN A 12 -4.06 70.24 -105.86
CA ASN A 12 -4.31 69.21 -104.85
C ASN A 12 -3.67 69.64 -103.53
N PHE A 13 -4.46 70.15 -102.60
CA PHE A 13 -4.08 70.23 -101.19
C PHE A 13 -4.09 68.81 -100.62
N THR A 14 -2.95 68.13 -100.63
CA THR A 14 -2.78 66.95 -99.78
C THR A 14 -2.79 67.44 -98.33
N SER A 15 -3.87 67.17 -97.60
CA SER A 15 -3.94 67.42 -96.15
C SER A 15 -2.74 66.77 -95.47
N ALA A 16 -2.06 67.50 -94.57
CA ALA A 16 -0.97 66.93 -93.78
C ALA A 16 -1.48 65.67 -93.05
N GLN A 17 -0.80 64.54 -93.22
CA GLN A 17 -1.11 63.27 -92.55
C GLN A 17 0.00 62.93 -91.56
N CYS A 18 -0.39 62.53 -90.36
CA CYS A 18 0.57 62.11 -89.35
C CYS A 18 1.04 60.67 -89.57
N PRO A 19 2.27 60.31 -89.16
CA PRO A 19 2.77 58.95 -89.25
C PRO A 19 1.80 57.94 -88.61
N PRO A 20 1.56 56.77 -89.23
CA PRO A 20 0.67 55.77 -88.67
C PRO A 20 1.21 55.25 -87.33
N LEU A 21 0.34 55.18 -86.32
CA LEU A 21 0.66 54.62 -85.02
C LEU A 21 0.24 53.14 -84.96
N THR A 22 0.90 52.36 -84.13
CA THR A 22 0.56 50.96 -83.84
C THR A 22 -0.15 50.84 -82.51
N ASN A 23 -0.99 49.82 -82.36
CA ASN A 23 -1.62 49.50 -81.08
C ASN A 23 -0.55 49.40 -79.97
N PRO A 24 -0.78 50.02 -78.80
CA PRO A 24 0.07 49.77 -77.65
C PRO A 24 -0.05 48.29 -77.23
N ILE A 25 1.02 47.73 -76.65
CA ILE A 25 0.98 46.35 -76.11
C ILE A 25 -0.10 46.30 -75.02
N ASN A 26 -1.02 45.34 -75.10
CA ASN A 26 -2.22 45.22 -74.25
C ASN A 26 -3.20 46.42 -74.34
N GLY A 27 -3.33 47.00 -75.53
CA GLY A 27 -4.32 48.04 -75.81
C GLY A 27 -4.63 48.21 -77.29
N PHE A 28 -5.52 49.15 -77.58
CA PHE A 28 -6.03 49.43 -78.92
C PHE A 28 -6.06 50.94 -79.15
N LEU A 29 -5.74 51.36 -80.38
CA LEU A 29 -5.98 52.73 -80.84
C LEU A 29 -7.18 52.78 -81.77
N THR A 30 -7.93 53.88 -81.72
CA THR A 30 -9.09 54.13 -82.59
C THR A 30 -9.05 55.56 -83.09
N GLY A 31 -9.20 55.76 -84.40
CA GLY A 31 -9.27 57.08 -85.02
C GLY A 31 -8.47 57.19 -86.32
N PRO A 32 -8.77 58.19 -87.16
CA PRO A 32 -8.02 58.50 -88.37
C PRO A 32 -6.73 59.31 -88.07
N ASN A 33 -5.91 59.55 -89.09
CA ASN A 33 -4.58 60.19 -88.95
C ASN A 33 -4.36 61.44 -89.85
N SER A 34 -5.44 62.12 -90.27
CA SER A 34 -5.37 63.35 -91.07
C SER A 34 -5.27 64.58 -90.18
N TYR A 35 -4.84 65.70 -90.77
CA TYR A 35 -4.79 67.00 -90.08
C TYR A 35 -6.11 67.32 -89.35
N GLY A 36 -6.02 67.60 -88.04
CA GLY A 36 -7.17 67.89 -87.18
C GLY A 36 -7.85 66.66 -86.58
N ASP A 37 -7.50 65.45 -87.03
CA ASP A 37 -8.03 64.21 -86.46
C ASP A 37 -7.43 63.92 -85.09
N GLU A 38 -8.21 63.23 -84.25
CA GLU A 38 -7.84 62.77 -82.92
C GLU A 38 -7.86 61.23 -82.88
N VAL A 39 -6.76 60.64 -82.42
CA VAL A 39 -6.66 59.20 -82.15
C VAL A 39 -6.80 58.98 -80.65
N ASN A 40 -7.66 58.05 -80.25
CA ASN A 40 -7.91 57.67 -78.86
C ASN A 40 -7.27 56.32 -78.55
N PHE A 41 -6.67 56.21 -77.37
CA PHE A 41 -6.03 54.99 -76.88
C PHE A 41 -6.84 54.40 -75.72
N THR A 42 -7.05 53.08 -75.78
CA THR A 42 -7.73 52.31 -74.73
C THR A 42 -6.88 51.09 -74.39
N CYS A 43 -6.88 50.68 -73.12
CA CYS A 43 -6.16 49.49 -72.68
C CYS A 43 -7.10 48.30 -72.52
N GLU A 44 -6.57 47.09 -72.66
CA GLU A 44 -7.27 45.85 -72.32
C GLU A 44 -7.60 45.80 -70.82
N PRO A 45 -8.64 45.04 -70.40
CA PRO A 45 -8.95 44.85 -68.98
C PRO A 45 -7.72 44.39 -68.18
N GLY A 46 -7.47 45.06 -67.05
CA GLY A 46 -6.30 44.80 -66.21
C GLY A 46 -5.06 45.60 -66.58
N TYR A 47 -5.14 46.48 -67.58
CA TYR A 47 -4.10 47.44 -67.91
C TYR A 47 -4.62 48.88 -67.79
N LYS A 48 -3.78 49.77 -67.26
CA LYS A 48 -4.05 51.20 -67.07
C LYS A 48 -3.20 52.02 -68.02
N LEU A 49 -3.81 53.02 -68.64
CA LEU A 49 -3.14 53.91 -69.57
C LEU A 49 -2.16 54.83 -68.84
N VAL A 50 -0.91 54.85 -69.30
CA VAL A 50 0.17 55.73 -68.81
C VAL A 50 0.53 56.69 -69.94
N GLY A 51 0.13 57.96 -69.79
CA GLY A 51 0.27 59.00 -70.82
C GLY A 51 -1.07 59.66 -71.14
N THR A 52 -1.15 60.38 -72.26
CA THR A 52 -2.38 61.04 -72.72
C THR A 52 -3.33 60.03 -73.37
N SER A 53 -4.64 60.15 -73.10
CA SER A 53 -5.67 59.27 -73.67
C SER A 53 -5.91 59.46 -75.16
N SER A 54 -5.44 60.57 -75.71
CA SER A 54 -5.54 60.87 -77.12
C SER A 54 -4.36 61.70 -77.61
N LEU A 55 -4.16 61.66 -78.92
CA LEU A 55 -3.22 62.51 -79.65
C LEU A 55 -3.93 63.14 -80.84
N THR A 56 -3.61 64.40 -81.12
CA THR A 56 -4.17 65.17 -82.22
C THR A 56 -3.11 65.38 -83.30
N CYS A 57 -3.50 65.21 -84.57
CA CYS A 57 -2.61 65.44 -85.71
C CYS A 57 -2.52 66.93 -86.04
N LEU A 58 -1.32 67.51 -85.92
CA LEU A 58 -1.06 68.94 -86.10
C LEU A 58 -0.88 69.31 -87.58
N SER A 59 -0.97 70.61 -87.91
CA SER A 59 -0.83 71.14 -89.28
C SER A 59 0.53 70.84 -89.93
N GLU A 60 1.54 70.55 -89.11
CA GLU A 60 2.90 70.19 -89.52
C GLU A 60 3.05 68.70 -89.87
N GLY A 61 1.97 67.90 -89.78
CA GLY A 61 2.01 66.46 -90.04
C GLY A 61 2.66 65.65 -88.91
N THR A 62 2.66 66.17 -87.68
CA THR A 62 3.22 65.54 -86.48
C THR A 62 2.16 65.39 -85.39
N TRP A 63 2.30 64.37 -84.54
CA TRP A 63 1.44 64.19 -83.37
C TRP A 63 1.82 65.18 -82.26
N ASN A 64 0.84 65.67 -81.51
CA ASN A 64 1.02 66.62 -80.40
C ASN A 64 1.69 66.04 -79.13
N GLY A 65 2.17 64.80 -79.18
CA GLY A 65 2.78 64.10 -78.06
C GLY A 65 3.28 62.72 -78.44
N ASN A 66 3.75 61.97 -77.44
CA ASN A 66 4.19 60.59 -77.62
C ASN A 66 3.02 59.62 -77.37
N PRO A 67 2.96 58.47 -78.08
CA PRO A 67 1.97 57.44 -77.81
C PRO A 67 2.03 56.96 -76.35
N PRO A 68 0.88 56.79 -75.67
CA PRO A 68 0.84 56.26 -74.30
C PRO A 68 1.19 54.77 -74.27
N THR A 69 1.45 54.24 -73.08
CA THR A 69 1.63 52.80 -72.84
C THR A 69 0.53 52.25 -71.95
N CYS A 70 0.23 50.95 -72.08
CA CYS A 70 -0.69 50.24 -71.19
C CYS A 70 0.11 49.45 -70.16
N ALA A 71 0.15 49.93 -68.92
CA ALA A 71 0.85 49.25 -67.82
C ALA A 71 -0.12 48.36 -67.04
N ALA A 72 0.31 47.18 -66.61
CA ALA A 72 -0.53 46.30 -65.81
C ALA A 72 -1.01 47.01 -64.53
N ALA A 73 -2.30 46.88 -64.22
CA ALA A 73 -2.85 47.37 -62.96
C ALA A 73 -2.07 46.74 -61.79
N GLN A 74 -1.74 47.56 -60.81
CA GLN A 74 -0.99 47.13 -59.63
C GLN A 74 -1.94 47.02 -58.45
N CYS A 75 -1.98 45.85 -57.82
CA CYS A 75 -2.68 45.66 -56.55
C CYS A 75 -1.86 46.25 -55.38
N PRO A 76 -2.51 46.58 -54.25
CA PRO A 76 -1.79 47.04 -53.06
C PRO A 76 -0.72 46.03 -52.63
N LEU A 77 0.48 46.50 -52.31
CA LEU A 77 1.52 45.66 -51.75
C LEU A 77 1.08 45.11 -50.40
N LEU A 78 1.15 43.79 -50.22
CA LEU A 78 0.76 43.12 -48.99
C LEU A 78 1.99 42.93 -48.09
N SER A 79 1.80 43.13 -46.79
CA SER A 79 2.82 42.87 -45.77
C SER A 79 2.80 41.43 -45.31
N ASN A 80 3.92 40.94 -44.79
CA ASN A 80 3.98 39.63 -44.15
C ASN A 80 2.97 39.55 -42.99
N PRO A 81 2.17 38.47 -42.90
CA PRO A 81 1.38 38.22 -41.70
C PRO A 81 2.31 37.94 -40.51
N ILE A 82 1.84 38.22 -39.29
CA ILE A 82 2.59 37.90 -38.07
C ILE A 82 2.81 36.38 -38.02
N ASN A 83 4.05 35.92 -37.83
CA ASN A 83 4.47 34.50 -37.92
C ASN A 83 4.17 33.84 -39.28
N GLY A 84 4.28 34.60 -40.36
CA GLY A 84 4.19 34.06 -41.71
C GLY A 84 4.87 34.94 -42.75
N LEU A 85 4.75 34.52 -44.00
CA LEU A 85 5.44 35.10 -45.14
C LEU A 85 4.50 35.18 -46.33
N VAL A 86 4.51 36.31 -47.04
CA VAL A 86 3.88 36.44 -48.36
C VAL A 86 4.96 36.45 -49.44
N THR A 87 4.74 35.70 -50.51
CA THR A 87 5.65 35.61 -51.66
C THR A 87 4.89 35.81 -52.96
N GLY A 88 5.48 36.54 -53.90
CA GLY A 88 4.87 36.85 -55.20
C GLY A 88 4.94 38.34 -55.53
N SER A 89 4.42 38.68 -56.71
CA SER A 89 4.34 40.05 -57.24
C SER A 89 2.89 40.56 -57.19
N ASN A 90 2.66 41.83 -57.51
CA ASN A 90 1.37 42.50 -57.37
C ASN A 90 0.80 43.08 -58.69
N SER A 91 1.23 42.59 -59.85
CA SER A 91 0.67 43.00 -61.15
C SER A 91 -0.59 42.21 -61.49
N TYR A 92 -1.45 42.77 -62.33
CA TYR A 92 -2.64 42.08 -62.84
C TYR A 92 -2.33 40.64 -63.31
N GLY A 93 -3.07 39.68 -62.78
CA GLY A 93 -2.89 38.25 -63.06
C GLY A 93 -1.87 37.54 -62.15
N ASP A 94 -1.04 38.28 -61.41
CA ASP A 94 -0.11 37.69 -60.44
C ASP A 94 -0.87 37.03 -59.28
N VAL A 95 -0.26 35.97 -58.76
CA VAL A 95 -0.73 35.24 -57.58
C VAL A 95 0.31 35.37 -56.47
N VAL A 96 -0.12 35.79 -55.30
CA VAL A 96 0.69 35.76 -54.09
C VAL A 96 0.33 34.55 -53.24
N ASN A 97 1.33 33.96 -52.60
CA ASN A 97 1.20 32.79 -51.75
C ASN A 97 1.59 33.12 -50.31
N PHE A 98 0.72 32.77 -49.38
CA PHE A 98 0.90 32.94 -47.93
C PHE A 98 1.28 31.62 -47.28
N THR A 99 2.36 31.64 -46.51
CA THR A 99 2.81 30.51 -45.69
C THR A 99 2.98 30.96 -44.24
N CYS A 100 2.77 30.04 -43.29
CA CYS A 100 3.01 30.30 -41.88
C CYS A 100 4.30 29.65 -41.42
N GLU A 101 4.92 30.24 -40.39
CA GLU A 101 6.08 29.65 -39.70
C GLU A 101 5.68 28.35 -38.98
N PRO A 102 6.65 27.44 -38.69
CA PRO A 102 6.38 26.22 -37.93
C PRO A 102 5.67 26.51 -36.60
N GLY A 103 4.60 25.78 -36.32
CA GLY A 103 3.78 25.99 -35.13
C GLY A 103 2.62 26.96 -35.32
N TYR A 104 2.44 27.51 -36.53
CA TYR A 104 1.31 28.34 -36.89
C TYR A 104 0.51 27.73 -38.05
N LYS A 105 -0.81 27.92 -38.01
CA LYS A 105 -1.77 27.44 -39.01
C LYS A 105 -2.42 28.64 -39.71
N LEU A 106 -2.47 28.55 -41.04
CA LEU A 106 -3.07 29.57 -41.87
C LEU A 106 -4.60 29.52 -41.73
N VAL A 107 -5.21 30.66 -41.45
CA VAL A 107 -6.66 30.86 -41.41
C VAL A 107 -7.03 31.88 -42.49
N GLY A 108 -7.70 31.40 -43.54
CA GLY A 108 -8.06 32.19 -44.73
C GLY A 108 -7.58 31.54 -46.03
N ALA A 109 -7.67 32.28 -47.13
CA ALA A 109 -7.21 31.79 -48.44
C ALA A 109 -5.67 31.83 -48.52
N PRO A 110 -4.99 30.72 -48.91
CA PRO A 110 -3.53 30.69 -49.05
C PRO A 110 -3.02 31.45 -50.26
N LEU A 111 -3.88 31.70 -51.24
CA LEU A 111 -3.53 32.35 -52.50
C LEU A 111 -4.47 33.53 -52.73
N LEU A 112 -3.91 34.68 -53.10
CA LEU A 112 -4.67 35.82 -53.61
C LEU A 112 -4.21 36.16 -55.03
N THR A 113 -5.15 36.51 -55.89
CA THR A 113 -4.91 36.87 -57.29
C THR A 113 -5.23 38.33 -57.51
N CYS A 114 -4.34 39.05 -58.21
CA CYS A 114 -4.54 40.45 -58.54
C CYS A 114 -5.53 40.60 -59.70
N LEU A 115 -6.67 41.24 -59.44
CA LEU A 115 -7.77 41.40 -60.38
C LEU A 115 -7.57 42.61 -61.31
N SER A 116 -8.38 42.66 -62.38
CA SER A 116 -8.27 43.67 -63.42
C SER A 116 -8.54 45.10 -62.96
N ASP A 117 -9.23 45.28 -61.83
CA ASP A 117 -9.48 46.59 -61.20
C ASP A 117 -8.32 47.08 -60.32
N GLY A 118 -7.29 46.24 -60.13
CA GLY A 118 -6.17 46.51 -59.23
C GLY A 118 -6.49 46.22 -57.77
N THR A 119 -7.41 45.30 -57.49
CA THR A 119 -7.69 44.79 -56.14
C THR A 119 -7.38 43.31 -56.02
N TRP A 120 -7.14 42.83 -54.79
CA TRP A 120 -7.00 41.41 -54.52
C TRP A 120 -8.38 40.75 -54.46
N ASN A 121 -8.48 39.50 -54.90
CA ASN A 121 -9.72 38.71 -54.90
C ASN A 121 -10.23 38.27 -53.52
N GLY A 122 -9.62 38.74 -52.43
CA GLY A 122 -9.98 38.41 -51.06
C GLY A 122 -9.09 39.11 -50.04
N ASP A 123 -9.38 38.89 -48.77
CA ASP A 123 -8.63 39.45 -47.65
C ASP A 123 -7.35 38.64 -47.36
N SER A 124 -6.35 39.33 -46.80
CA SER A 124 -5.11 38.67 -46.36
C SER A 124 -5.39 37.67 -45.23
N PRO A 125 -4.88 36.43 -45.32
CA PRO A 125 -5.05 35.43 -44.26
C PRO A 125 -4.21 35.77 -43.03
N ILE A 126 -4.52 35.12 -41.91
CA ILE A 126 -3.77 35.24 -40.66
C ILE A 126 -3.14 33.90 -40.26
N CYS A 127 -1.97 33.94 -39.61
CA CYS A 127 -1.32 32.78 -39.04
C CYS A 127 -1.63 32.71 -37.54
N THR A 128 -2.31 31.65 -37.11
CA THR A 128 -2.71 31.44 -35.70
C THR A 128 -1.92 30.29 -35.10
N ALA A 129 -1.53 30.40 -33.83
CA ALA A 129 -0.76 29.36 -33.16
C ALA A 129 -1.52 28.02 -33.17
N ALA A 130 -0.83 26.95 -33.54
CA ALA A 130 -1.37 25.60 -33.45
C ALA A 130 -1.81 25.33 -32.00
N GLN A 131 -2.98 24.72 -31.84
CA GLN A 131 -3.55 24.39 -30.54
C GLN A 131 -3.39 22.89 -30.28
N CYS A 132 -2.80 22.54 -29.14
CA CYS A 132 -2.74 21.16 -28.68
C CYS A 132 -4.08 20.71 -28.09
N PRO A 133 -4.37 19.39 -28.04
CA PRO A 133 -5.58 18.87 -27.42
C PRO A 133 -5.74 19.39 -25.99
N PRO A 134 -6.93 19.84 -25.57
CA PRO A 134 -7.14 20.34 -24.22
C PRO A 134 -6.88 19.22 -23.19
N LEU A 135 -6.21 19.57 -22.10
CA LEU A 135 -5.94 18.67 -20.97
C LEU A 135 -6.86 19.01 -19.79
N SER A 136 -7.03 18.06 -18.89
CA SER A 136 -7.79 18.21 -17.65
C SER A 136 -6.89 18.03 -16.43
N ASN A 137 -7.34 18.54 -15.29
CA ASN A 137 -6.70 18.27 -14.00
C ASN A 137 -6.59 16.74 -13.78
N PRO A 138 -5.41 16.24 -13.36
CA PRO A 138 -5.30 14.88 -12.84
C PRO A 138 -6.22 14.70 -11.62
N ILE A 139 -6.74 13.48 -11.40
CA ILE A 139 -7.47 13.17 -10.17
C ILE A 139 -6.52 13.39 -8.96
N ASN A 140 -6.95 14.16 -7.96
CA ASN A 140 -6.15 14.61 -6.81
C ASN A 140 -4.93 15.46 -7.21
N GLY A 141 -5.08 16.30 -8.23
CA GLY A 141 -4.04 17.21 -8.69
C GLY A 141 -4.59 18.40 -9.47
N PHE A 142 -3.68 19.30 -9.83
CA PHE A 142 -3.98 20.54 -10.53
C PHE A 142 -3.02 20.73 -11.71
N MET A 143 -3.51 21.37 -12.78
CA MET A 143 -2.67 21.84 -13.88
C MET A 143 -2.75 23.36 -14.05
N THR A 144 -1.64 23.96 -14.48
CA THR A 144 -1.54 25.39 -14.81
C THR A 144 -0.85 25.58 -16.14
N GLY A 145 -1.42 26.40 -17.02
CA GLY A 145 -0.89 26.69 -18.36
C GLY A 145 -1.99 26.69 -19.42
N SER A 146 -1.63 27.07 -20.64
CA SER A 146 -2.47 27.06 -21.84
C SER A 146 -1.98 26.02 -22.86
N ASN A 147 -2.65 25.92 -24.01
CA ASN A 147 -2.43 24.87 -25.01
C ASN A 147 -2.03 25.40 -26.40
N SER A 148 -1.49 26.62 -26.50
CA SER A 148 -0.95 27.14 -27.75
C SER A 148 0.47 26.63 -27.98
N TYR A 149 0.90 26.57 -29.24
CA TYR A 149 2.28 26.25 -29.60
C TYR A 149 3.30 27.02 -28.76
N GLY A 150 4.23 26.30 -28.15
CA GLY A 150 5.26 26.84 -27.25
C GLY A 150 4.84 26.94 -25.78
N ASP A 151 3.54 26.84 -25.46
CA ASP A 151 3.06 26.86 -24.08
C ASP A 151 3.49 25.61 -23.32
N VAL A 152 3.66 25.79 -22.01
CA VAL A 152 3.99 24.72 -21.06
C VAL A 152 2.89 24.59 -20.03
N VAL A 153 2.34 23.38 -19.90
CA VAL A 153 1.42 23.01 -18.83
C VAL A 153 2.21 22.33 -17.72
N ASN A 154 2.12 22.84 -16.50
CA ASN A 154 2.73 22.26 -15.31
C ASN A 154 1.68 21.53 -14.47
N PHE A 155 2.06 20.39 -13.88
CA PHE A 155 1.21 19.54 -13.07
C PHE A 155 1.71 19.49 -11.62
N THR A 156 0.77 19.56 -10.69
CA THR A 156 1.01 19.45 -9.25
C THR A 156 -0.02 18.50 -8.64
N CYS A 157 0.33 17.82 -7.54
CA CYS A 157 -0.58 16.92 -6.84
C CYS A 157 -1.05 17.54 -5.51
N GLU A 158 -2.23 17.15 -5.07
CA GLU A 158 -2.74 17.47 -3.75
C GLU A 158 -1.90 16.83 -2.64
N SER A 159 -2.02 17.34 -1.41
CA SER A 159 -1.34 16.78 -0.24
C SER A 159 -1.69 15.29 -0.07
N GLY A 160 -0.68 14.45 0.16
CA GLY A 160 -0.83 13.00 0.26
C GLY A 160 -0.80 12.26 -1.08
N TYR A 161 -0.60 12.97 -2.19
CA TYR A 161 -0.39 12.39 -3.52
C TYR A 161 0.95 12.80 -4.12
N LYS A 162 1.58 11.89 -4.86
CA LYS A 162 2.83 12.10 -5.58
C LYS A 162 2.62 11.98 -7.09
N LEU A 163 3.32 12.83 -7.83
CA LEU A 163 3.26 12.84 -9.29
C LEU A 163 3.99 11.60 -9.86
N ALA A 164 3.29 10.86 -10.71
CA ALA A 164 3.82 9.75 -11.48
C ALA A 164 3.84 10.13 -12.97
N GLY A 165 5.05 10.40 -13.49
CA GLY A 165 5.27 10.88 -14.85
C GLY A 165 6.03 12.20 -14.89
N THR A 166 5.92 12.94 -15.98
CA THR A 166 6.57 14.25 -16.16
C THR A 166 5.78 15.37 -15.47
N SER A 167 6.47 16.31 -14.83
CA SER A 167 5.84 17.47 -14.16
C SER A 167 5.34 18.55 -15.11
N SER A 168 5.67 18.45 -16.40
CA SER A 168 5.18 19.38 -17.41
C SER A 168 5.06 18.73 -18.78
N LEU A 169 4.25 19.38 -19.63
CA LEU A 169 4.11 19.07 -21.05
C LEU A 169 4.23 20.37 -21.87
N THR A 170 4.84 20.28 -23.04
CA THR A 170 5.05 21.40 -23.96
C THR A 170 4.29 21.15 -25.26
N CYS A 171 3.56 22.16 -25.74
CA CYS A 171 2.82 22.07 -27.00
C CYS A 171 3.77 22.27 -28.20
N LEU A 172 3.85 21.25 -29.06
CA LEU A 172 4.75 21.20 -30.20
C LEU A 172 4.16 21.87 -31.44
N SER A 173 5.01 22.09 -32.45
CA SER A 173 4.65 22.82 -33.67
C SER A 173 3.64 22.08 -34.56
N ASP A 174 3.49 20.77 -34.39
CA ASP A 174 2.47 19.97 -35.07
C ASP A 174 1.09 20.00 -34.37
N GLY A 175 0.99 20.69 -33.23
CA GLY A 175 -0.21 20.73 -32.40
C GLY A 175 -0.39 19.49 -31.53
N THR A 176 0.70 18.80 -31.18
CA THR A 176 0.68 17.68 -30.22
C THR A 176 1.48 17.98 -28.96
N TRP A 177 1.16 17.30 -27.86
CA TRP A 177 1.96 17.37 -26.63
C TRP A 177 3.20 16.49 -26.75
N ASN A 178 4.32 16.94 -26.19
CA ASN A 178 5.59 16.19 -26.16
C ASN A 178 5.58 14.92 -25.28
N GLY A 179 4.45 14.55 -24.70
CA GLY A 179 4.34 13.42 -23.77
C GLY A 179 2.89 13.12 -23.38
N LYS A 180 2.73 12.20 -22.43
CA LYS A 180 1.43 11.83 -21.86
C LYS A 180 1.19 12.58 -20.56
N SER A 181 -0.08 12.87 -20.27
CA SER A 181 -0.47 13.49 -19.00
C SER A 181 -0.07 12.61 -17.81
N PRO A 182 0.54 13.17 -16.75
CA PRO A 182 0.94 12.42 -15.56
C PRO A 182 -0.28 12.06 -14.69
N THR A 183 -0.09 11.16 -13.74
CA THR A 183 -1.10 10.82 -12.74
C THR A 183 -0.63 11.17 -11.34
N CYS A 184 -1.56 11.54 -10.45
CA CYS A 184 -1.28 11.71 -9.03
C CYS A 184 -1.64 10.40 -8.30
N THR A 185 -0.64 9.77 -7.71
CA THR A 185 -0.79 8.48 -7.00
C THR A 185 -0.67 8.70 -5.51
N ALA A 186 -1.47 7.99 -4.71
CA ALA A 186 -1.41 8.13 -3.26
C ALA A 186 -0.01 7.80 -2.74
N VAL A 187 0.49 8.61 -1.81
CA VAL A 187 1.71 8.30 -1.05
C VAL A 187 1.50 6.97 -0.33
N GLN A 188 2.57 6.18 -0.23
CA GLN A 188 2.55 4.85 0.37
C GLN A 188 3.35 4.88 1.66
N CYS A 189 2.73 4.48 2.76
CA CYS A 189 3.41 4.29 4.03
C CYS A 189 4.16 2.94 4.06
N PRO A 190 5.19 2.78 4.93
CA PRO A 190 5.89 1.52 5.08
C PRO A 190 4.96 0.38 5.47
N THR A 191 5.09 -0.78 4.82
CA THR A 191 4.39 -1.99 5.28
C THR A 191 4.92 -2.39 6.66
N LEU A 192 4.02 -2.54 7.63
CA LEU A 192 4.38 -2.97 8.98
C LEU A 192 4.23 -4.50 9.13
N PRO A 193 5.16 -5.19 9.81
CA PRO A 193 5.02 -6.60 10.12
C PRO A 193 3.91 -6.83 11.15
N HIS A 194 3.43 -8.07 11.22
CA HIS A 194 2.50 -8.46 12.29
C HIS A 194 3.22 -8.34 13.65
N PRO A 195 2.56 -7.79 14.69
CA PRO A 195 3.12 -7.82 16.03
C PRO A 195 3.28 -9.27 16.49
N ARG A 196 4.30 -9.56 17.30
CA ARG A 196 4.45 -10.87 17.92
C ARG A 196 3.25 -11.15 18.81
N ASN A 197 2.65 -12.33 18.69
CA ASN A 197 1.39 -12.71 19.37
C ASN A 197 0.20 -11.80 19.01
N GLY A 198 0.11 -11.40 17.75
CA GLY A 198 -0.99 -10.62 17.22
C GLY A 198 -0.95 -10.48 15.70
N PHE A 199 -1.84 -9.65 15.18
CA PHE A 199 -2.04 -9.45 13.75
C PHE A 199 -2.27 -7.99 13.40
N VAL A 200 -1.97 -7.64 12.15
CA VAL A 200 -2.27 -6.32 11.58
C VAL A 200 -3.06 -6.50 10.28
N THR A 201 -4.12 -5.72 10.11
CA THR A 201 -4.97 -5.73 8.91
C THR A 201 -5.15 -4.32 8.36
N GLY A 202 -5.26 -4.19 7.04
CA GLY A 202 -5.50 -2.92 6.35
C GLY A 202 -4.55 -2.71 5.18
N PHE A 203 -4.65 -1.53 4.56
CA PHE A 203 -3.81 -1.09 3.45
C PHE A 203 -2.90 0.07 3.89
N ASN A 204 -1.99 0.51 3.02
CA ASN A 204 -0.92 1.45 3.35
C ASN A 204 -0.86 2.68 2.43
N SER A 205 -1.95 3.04 1.76
CA SER A 205 -2.03 4.27 0.99
C SER A 205 -2.44 5.45 1.89
N TYR A 206 -2.12 6.68 1.48
CA TYR A 206 -2.55 7.89 2.17
C TYR A 206 -4.04 7.86 2.55
N GLY A 207 -4.32 8.09 3.83
CA GLY A 207 -5.67 8.02 4.41
C GLY A 207 -6.14 6.63 4.86
N ASP A 208 -5.45 5.55 4.46
CA ASP A 208 -5.76 4.20 4.93
C ASP A 208 -5.43 4.04 6.42
N VAL A 209 -6.13 3.10 7.05
CA VAL A 209 -6.00 2.77 8.47
C VAL A 209 -5.59 1.31 8.64
N LEU A 210 -4.50 1.08 9.36
CA LEU A 210 -4.15 -0.24 9.87
C LEU A 210 -4.84 -0.47 11.20
N HIS A 211 -5.32 -1.69 11.42
CA HIS A 211 -5.91 -2.16 12.67
C HIS A 211 -5.07 -3.29 13.24
N PHE A 212 -4.76 -3.21 14.54
CA PHE A 212 -3.96 -4.19 15.25
C PHE A 212 -4.81 -4.94 16.27
N THR A 213 -4.60 -6.25 16.35
CA THR A 213 -5.26 -7.15 17.30
C THR A 213 -4.25 -8.10 17.91
N CYS A 214 -4.46 -8.52 19.15
CA CYS A 214 -3.58 -9.47 19.84
C CYS A 214 -4.24 -10.84 19.96
N ASP A 215 -3.41 -11.87 20.07
CA ASP A 215 -3.82 -13.24 20.35
C ASP A 215 -4.48 -13.36 21.74
N GLN A 216 -5.22 -14.45 21.96
CA GLN A 216 -5.82 -14.76 23.26
C GLN A 216 -4.77 -14.78 24.38
N GLY A 217 -5.07 -14.15 25.52
CA GLY A 217 -4.14 -14.00 26.64
C GLY A 217 -3.23 -12.76 26.56
N TYR A 218 -3.23 -12.06 25.41
CA TYR A 218 -2.44 -10.84 25.18
C TYR A 218 -3.35 -9.61 25.03
N ARG A 219 -2.82 -8.43 25.40
CA ARG A 219 -3.46 -7.12 25.24
C ARG A 219 -2.55 -6.18 24.47
N LEU A 220 -3.16 -5.26 23.74
CA LEU A 220 -2.45 -4.32 22.90
C LEU A 220 -1.88 -3.17 23.74
N ALA A 221 -0.57 -2.95 23.65
CA ALA A 221 0.15 -1.81 24.20
C ALA A 221 0.36 -0.77 23.10
N GLY A 222 -0.33 0.36 23.22
CA GLY A 222 -0.32 1.45 22.23
C GLY A 222 -1.67 1.67 21.55
N LYS A 223 -1.68 2.38 20.41
CA LYS A 223 -2.91 2.63 19.63
C LYS A 223 -3.31 1.38 18.85
N SER A 224 -4.59 1.02 18.90
CA SER A 224 -5.16 -0.10 18.13
C SER A 224 -5.27 0.16 16.63
N SER A 225 -4.96 1.38 16.19
CA SER A 225 -5.01 1.76 14.78
C SER A 225 -4.01 2.85 14.44
N LEU A 226 -3.46 2.79 13.22
CA LEU A 226 -2.55 3.79 12.66
C LEU A 226 -3.08 4.29 11.32
N THR A 227 -2.99 5.59 11.08
CA THR A 227 -3.41 6.22 9.82
C THR A 227 -2.20 6.61 8.99
N CYS A 228 -2.22 6.35 7.68
CA CYS A 228 -1.14 6.75 6.77
C CYS A 228 -1.25 8.24 6.45
N LEU A 229 -0.22 9.01 6.83
CA LEU A 229 -0.17 10.46 6.70
C LEU A 229 0.33 10.91 5.32
N SER A 230 0.14 12.20 5.02
CA SER A 230 0.47 12.78 3.71
C SER A 230 1.96 12.80 3.38
N ASP A 231 2.83 12.70 4.39
CA ASP A 231 4.29 12.62 4.25
C ASP A 231 4.81 11.18 4.06
N GLY A 232 3.91 10.19 4.10
CA GLY A 232 4.26 8.77 3.99
C GLY A 232 4.70 8.13 5.30
N SER A 233 4.49 8.80 6.44
CA SER A 233 4.65 8.21 7.76
C SER A 233 3.34 7.69 8.34
N TRP A 234 3.43 6.79 9.32
CA TRP A 234 2.27 6.39 10.12
C TRP A 234 2.03 7.40 11.23
N SER A 235 0.77 7.60 11.61
CA SER A 235 0.37 8.56 12.64
C SER A 235 1.06 8.38 13.99
N GLU A 236 1.47 7.16 14.34
CA GLU A 236 2.15 6.80 15.58
C GLU A 236 3.07 5.58 15.35
N GLN A 237 3.83 5.18 16.37
CA GLN A 237 4.62 3.94 16.35
C GLN A 237 3.75 2.67 16.40
N SER A 238 4.26 1.57 15.83
CA SER A 238 3.57 0.27 15.83
C SER A 238 3.36 -0.28 17.25
N PRO A 239 2.14 -0.68 17.64
CA PRO A 239 1.86 -1.22 18.96
C PRO A 239 2.48 -2.62 19.17
N LYS A 240 2.58 -3.04 20.42
CA LYS A 240 3.06 -4.38 20.83
C LYS A 240 1.95 -5.16 21.53
N CYS A 241 2.05 -6.49 21.56
CA CYS A 241 1.13 -7.35 22.30
C CYS A 241 1.79 -7.87 23.57
N ALA A 242 1.21 -7.51 24.72
CA ALA A 242 1.68 -7.82 26.06
C ALA A 242 0.82 -8.89 26.72
N GLY A 243 1.43 -9.85 27.42
CA GLY A 243 0.71 -10.97 28.03
C GLY A 243 0.06 -10.57 29.36
N THR A 244 -1.22 -10.86 29.55
CA THR A 244 -1.91 -10.71 30.85
C THR A 244 -2.16 -12.05 31.54
N GLU A 245 -2.20 -13.13 30.76
CA GLU A 245 -2.27 -14.52 31.23
C GLU A 245 -1.00 -15.27 30.84
N CYS A 246 -0.60 -16.29 31.62
CA CYS A 246 0.55 -17.14 31.29
C CYS A 246 0.03 -18.37 30.53
N PRO A 247 0.12 -18.43 29.18
CA PRO A 247 -0.62 -19.41 28.40
C PRO A 247 -0.04 -20.82 28.51
N SER A 248 1.27 -20.92 28.78
CA SER A 248 2.05 -22.15 28.73
C SER A 248 3.10 -22.21 29.86
N GLY A 249 2.69 -21.99 31.11
CA GLY A 249 3.63 -22.03 32.24
C GLY A 249 3.13 -21.39 33.53
N SER A 250 4.07 -20.94 34.35
CA SER A 250 3.83 -20.12 35.54
C SER A 250 4.51 -18.76 35.39
N TRP A 251 3.86 -17.72 35.94
CA TRP A 251 4.48 -16.41 36.06
C TRP A 251 5.56 -16.48 37.14
N THR A 252 6.72 -15.89 36.86
CA THR A 252 7.72 -15.58 37.89
C THR A 252 7.15 -14.58 38.91
N ASP A 253 7.90 -14.36 39.99
CA ASP A 253 7.72 -13.17 40.82
C ASP A 253 7.95 -11.89 39.99
N TRP A 254 7.50 -10.77 40.55
CA TRP A 254 7.74 -9.46 39.97
C TRP A 254 9.16 -9.01 40.25
N PHE A 255 9.78 -8.43 39.23
CA PHE A 255 11.10 -7.87 39.26
C PHE A 255 11.01 -6.39 38.94
N ASP A 256 11.71 -5.61 39.74
CA ASP A 256 11.91 -4.17 39.60
C ASP A 256 13.41 -3.98 39.82
N ARG A 257 14.07 -3.47 38.79
CA ARG A 257 15.52 -3.36 38.70
C ARG A 257 15.96 -1.92 38.87
N ASP A 258 15.25 -0.96 38.26
CA ASP A 258 15.60 0.45 38.36
C ASP A 258 14.40 1.39 38.39
N ASP A 259 14.37 2.26 39.41
CA ASP A 259 13.42 3.38 39.48
C ASP A 259 13.50 4.24 38.20
N PRO A 260 12.39 4.87 37.77
CA PRO A 260 12.38 5.76 36.61
C PRO A 260 13.30 6.96 36.85
N THR A 261 14.45 6.92 36.20
CA THR A 261 15.44 7.99 36.27
C THR A 261 15.07 9.13 35.30
N GLY A 262 15.87 10.20 35.29
CA GLY A 262 15.75 11.26 34.28
C GLY A 262 15.91 10.80 32.82
N THR A 263 16.24 9.52 32.57
CA THR A 263 16.42 8.95 31.22
C THR A 263 15.43 7.84 30.84
N ALA A 264 15.12 6.89 31.74
CA ALA A 264 14.35 5.69 31.43
C ALA A 264 13.97 4.91 32.70
N ASP A 265 13.11 3.90 32.50
CA ASP A 265 12.72 2.82 33.42
C ASP A 265 12.93 1.48 32.66
N SER A 266 13.79 0.59 33.18
CA SER A 266 14.53 -0.41 32.38
C SER A 266 14.55 -1.82 32.97
N GLU A 267 13.44 -2.53 32.77
CA GLU A 267 13.27 -3.93 33.13
C GLU A 267 13.72 -4.93 32.05
N ILE A 268 14.99 -4.83 31.65
CA ILE A 268 15.59 -5.63 30.58
C ILE A 268 15.86 -7.07 31.02
N LEU A 269 15.39 -8.05 30.21
CA LEU A 269 15.47 -9.49 30.53
C LEU A 269 16.90 -9.98 30.76
N THR A 270 17.86 -9.54 29.95
CA THR A 270 19.26 -9.97 30.06
C THR A 270 19.88 -9.54 31.39
N ASP A 271 19.58 -8.32 31.83
CA ASP A 271 20.13 -7.77 33.07
C ASP A 271 19.45 -8.40 34.29
N LEU A 272 18.11 -8.52 34.25
CA LEU A 272 17.33 -9.23 35.25
C LEU A 272 17.77 -10.69 35.41
N SER A 273 18.12 -11.37 34.32
CA SER A 273 18.61 -12.76 34.39
C SER A 273 19.99 -12.88 35.06
N GLN A 274 20.81 -11.81 35.04
CA GLN A 274 22.08 -11.73 35.75
C GLN A 274 21.88 -11.42 37.24
N ASP A 275 20.99 -10.49 37.54
CA ASP A 275 20.69 -10.05 38.91
C ASP A 275 19.92 -11.14 39.70
N TYR A 276 19.08 -11.92 39.01
CA TYR A 276 18.23 -12.98 39.59
C TYR A 276 18.48 -14.37 38.94
N PRO A 277 19.69 -14.94 39.10
CA PRO A 277 20.08 -16.16 38.39
C PRO A 277 19.19 -17.35 38.74
N GLY A 278 18.64 -18.00 37.72
CA GLY A 278 17.79 -19.18 37.84
C GLY A 278 16.33 -18.92 38.22
N GLN A 279 15.96 -17.66 38.52
CA GLN A 279 14.58 -17.27 38.82
C GLN A 279 13.77 -17.00 37.54
N ILE A 280 14.44 -16.57 36.47
CA ILE A 280 13.86 -16.37 35.14
C ILE A 280 14.35 -17.49 34.21
N CYS A 281 13.46 -17.99 33.36
CA CYS A 281 13.80 -19.01 32.38
C CYS A 281 14.51 -18.42 31.16
N ASP A 282 15.36 -19.23 30.51
CA ASP A 282 16.13 -18.82 29.33
C ASP A 282 15.26 -18.37 28.14
N ALA A 283 14.03 -18.87 28.05
CA ALA A 283 13.10 -18.58 26.95
C ALA A 283 11.67 -18.36 27.48
N PRO A 284 11.36 -17.16 28.00
CA PRO A 284 10.02 -16.86 28.45
C PRO A 284 9.03 -16.80 27.28
N THR A 285 7.79 -17.17 27.56
CA THR A 285 6.72 -17.29 26.55
C THR A 285 5.76 -16.11 26.56
N ALA A 286 5.76 -15.33 27.63
CA ALA A 286 5.08 -14.04 27.73
C ALA A 286 5.82 -13.14 28.72
N VAL A 287 5.59 -11.83 28.60
CA VAL A 287 6.09 -10.80 29.50
C VAL A 287 4.89 -9.95 29.92
N HIS A 288 4.91 -9.51 31.17
CA HIS A 288 3.88 -8.69 31.78
C HIS A 288 4.58 -7.63 32.62
N ALA A 289 4.27 -6.36 32.37
CA ALA A 289 4.72 -5.20 33.11
C ALA A 289 3.53 -4.37 33.63
N ARG A 290 3.67 -3.81 34.83
CA ARG A 290 2.67 -2.94 35.46
C ARG A 290 3.35 -1.83 36.26
N VAL A 291 2.63 -0.74 36.48
CA VAL A 291 3.09 0.36 37.31
C VAL A 291 3.11 -0.09 38.77
N ILE A 292 4.21 0.11 39.48
CA ILE A 292 4.38 -0.35 40.87
C ILE A 292 3.31 0.26 41.78
N SER A 293 3.17 1.59 41.73
CA SER A 293 2.30 2.36 42.63
C SER A 293 0.80 2.10 42.44
N THR A 294 0.34 1.91 41.20
CA THR A 294 -1.09 1.78 40.86
C THR A 294 -1.50 0.37 40.49
N GLN A 295 -0.52 -0.51 40.23
CA GLN A 295 -0.71 -1.85 39.68
C GLN A 295 -1.41 -1.84 38.31
N GLN A 296 -1.45 -0.68 37.65
CA GLN A 296 -2.02 -0.52 36.32
C GLN A 296 -1.09 -1.18 35.29
N GLU A 297 -1.67 -2.05 34.46
CA GLU A 297 -0.99 -2.67 33.33
C GLU A 297 -0.28 -1.63 32.45
N ALA A 298 0.97 -1.87 32.09
CA ALA A 298 1.74 -0.96 31.24
C ALA A 298 1.10 -0.75 29.87
N SER A 299 0.35 -1.74 29.37
CA SER A 299 -0.42 -1.63 28.12
C SER A 299 -1.57 -0.60 28.19
N LEU A 300 -2.00 -0.21 29.40
CA LEU A 300 -3.15 0.68 29.65
C LEU A 300 -2.74 2.07 30.14
N THR A 301 -1.46 2.35 30.33
CA THR A 301 -0.98 3.66 30.82
C THR A 301 -1.03 4.73 29.73
N GLY A 302 -0.97 4.32 28.46
CA GLY A 302 -0.88 5.23 27.31
C GLY A 302 0.54 5.73 27.04
N GLN A 303 1.54 5.27 27.79
CA GLN A 303 2.95 5.59 27.55
C GLN A 303 3.49 4.85 26.32
N HIS A 304 4.42 5.50 25.60
CA HIS A 304 5.08 4.95 24.43
C HIS A 304 6.19 3.99 24.86
N ILE A 305 5.88 2.69 24.94
CA ILE A 305 6.83 1.69 25.42
C ILE A 305 7.79 1.28 24.30
N TYR A 306 9.10 1.41 24.54
CA TYR A 306 10.13 1.13 23.54
C TYR A 306 10.31 -0.36 23.29
N SER A 307 10.42 -1.16 24.36
CA SER A 307 10.40 -2.63 24.26
C SER A 307 9.43 -3.24 25.26
N TYR A 308 8.67 -4.24 24.81
CA TYR A 308 7.74 -4.99 25.64
C TYR A 308 7.53 -6.38 25.02
N ASP A 309 8.55 -7.23 25.13
CA ASP A 309 8.52 -8.58 24.56
C ASP A 309 9.40 -9.56 25.35
N THR A 310 9.30 -10.84 25.02
CA THR A 310 9.97 -11.93 25.75
C THR A 310 11.45 -12.08 25.42
N THR A 311 12.00 -11.23 24.56
CA THR A 311 13.41 -11.28 24.15
C THR A 311 14.17 -10.11 24.75
N ALA A 312 13.59 -8.92 24.74
CA ALA A 312 14.20 -7.74 25.35
C ALA A 312 13.79 -7.54 26.83
N GLY A 313 12.56 -7.92 27.21
CA GLY A 313 11.96 -7.49 28.47
C GLY A 313 11.11 -6.25 28.29
N PHE A 314 11.15 -5.34 29.25
CA PHE A 314 10.38 -4.09 29.26
C PHE A 314 11.31 -2.88 29.36
N LEU A 315 11.04 -1.83 28.57
CA LEU A 315 11.80 -0.57 28.59
C LEU A 315 10.88 0.59 28.19
N CYS A 316 10.76 1.55 29.09
CA CYS A 316 10.21 2.87 28.81
C CYS A 316 11.35 3.89 28.74
N ARG A 317 11.38 4.74 27.71
CA ARG A 317 12.35 5.84 27.60
C ARG A 317 11.65 7.19 27.69
N ASN A 318 12.20 8.10 28.48
CA ASN A 318 11.66 9.44 28.68
C ASN A 318 11.56 10.23 27.37
N VAL A 319 12.53 10.04 26.47
CA VAL A 319 12.58 10.72 25.16
C VAL A 319 11.43 10.35 24.22
N ASP A 320 10.78 9.20 24.45
CA ASP A 320 9.63 8.76 23.65
C ASP A 320 8.30 9.22 24.25
N GLN A 321 8.30 9.81 25.47
CA GLN A 321 7.08 10.23 26.14
C GLN A 321 6.72 11.70 25.86
N PRO A 322 5.43 12.01 25.63
CA PRO A 322 4.96 13.39 25.48
C PRO A 322 5.23 14.29 26.69
N ASP A 323 5.18 13.73 27.90
CA ASP A 323 5.46 14.42 29.18
C ASP A 323 6.94 14.30 29.61
N GLY A 324 7.75 13.57 28.85
CA GLY A 324 9.17 13.39 29.08
C GLY A 324 9.53 12.52 30.27
N ILE A 325 8.59 11.76 30.85
CA ILE A 325 8.83 10.98 32.08
C ILE A 325 8.14 9.62 31.98
N CYS A 326 8.89 8.54 32.20
CA CYS A 326 8.36 7.20 32.36
C CYS A 326 7.75 7.00 33.75
N LEU A 327 6.67 6.20 33.82
CA LEU A 327 6.20 5.67 35.09
C LEU A 327 7.18 4.60 35.60
N ASP A 328 7.03 4.29 36.88
CA ASP A 328 7.81 3.28 37.61
C ASP A 328 7.18 1.89 37.39
N TYR A 329 7.86 1.01 36.67
CA TYR A 329 7.32 -0.29 36.26
C TYR A 329 8.07 -1.47 36.87
N GLU A 330 7.31 -2.49 37.28
CA GLU A 330 7.83 -3.83 37.56
C GLU A 330 7.41 -4.80 36.45
N VAL A 331 8.25 -5.81 36.17
CA VAL A 331 8.04 -6.83 35.14
C VAL A 331 8.01 -8.25 35.72
N ARG A 332 7.36 -9.17 35.03
CA ARG A 332 7.48 -10.61 35.25
C ARG A 332 7.38 -11.38 33.95
N PHE A 333 7.85 -12.63 33.98
CA PHE A 333 7.96 -13.48 32.80
C PHE A 333 7.18 -14.78 32.98
N CYS A 334 6.55 -15.25 31.90
CA CYS A 334 5.83 -16.51 31.88
C CYS A 334 6.80 -17.61 31.44
N CYS A 335 7.15 -18.48 32.36
CA CYS A 335 8.14 -19.53 32.17
C CYS A 335 7.47 -20.90 32.05
N SER A 336 7.86 -21.65 31.02
CA SER A 336 7.38 -23.01 30.81
C SER A 336 7.82 -23.92 31.96
N ASP A 337 6.85 -24.61 32.57
CA ASP A 337 7.11 -25.59 33.64
C ASP A 337 7.48 -26.98 33.07
N VAL A 338 7.56 -27.13 31.74
CA VAL A 338 7.86 -28.41 31.08
C VAL A 338 9.29 -28.85 31.40
N GLY A 339 9.43 -29.88 32.25
CA GLY A 339 10.70 -30.56 32.55
C GLY A 339 11.39 -30.15 33.85
N LYS A 340 10.88 -29.16 34.60
CA LYS A 340 11.33 -28.89 35.97
C LYS A 340 10.47 -29.70 36.94
N GLY A 341 10.97 -30.84 37.43
CA GLY A 341 10.27 -31.65 38.44
C GLY A 341 10.98 -32.93 38.87
N GLY A 342 10.33 -33.71 39.71
CA GLY A 342 10.81 -35.01 40.18
C GLY A 342 9.69 -36.05 40.13
N TRP A 343 10.05 -37.34 40.18
CA TRP A 343 9.08 -38.38 40.47
C TRP A 343 8.57 -38.15 41.90
N LEU A 344 7.27 -37.92 42.03
CA LEU A 344 6.66 -37.71 43.33
C LEU A 344 6.76 -39.01 44.15
N ALA A 345 6.85 -38.88 45.47
CA ALA A 345 6.79 -40.04 46.35
C ALA A 345 5.40 -40.69 46.22
N GLN A 346 5.37 -42.02 46.08
CA GLN A 346 4.13 -42.76 46.06
C GLN A 346 3.46 -42.66 47.44
N ASP A 347 2.20 -42.23 47.46
CA ASP A 347 1.44 -41.98 48.68
C ASP A 347 0.01 -42.51 48.52
N SER A 348 -0.29 -43.60 49.21
CA SER A 348 -1.63 -44.21 49.22
C SER A 348 -2.69 -43.31 49.84
N SER A 349 -2.31 -42.29 50.63
CA SER A 349 -3.22 -41.30 51.19
C SER A 349 -3.87 -40.41 50.13
N TRP A 350 -3.34 -40.39 48.91
CA TRP A 350 -3.93 -39.67 47.78
C TRP A 350 -5.19 -40.32 47.23
N PHE A 351 -5.43 -41.60 47.53
CA PHE A 351 -6.61 -42.30 47.06
C PHE A 351 -7.90 -41.64 47.60
N LEU A 352 -8.82 -41.30 46.69
CA LEU A 352 -10.17 -40.84 47.05
C LEU A 352 -11.24 -41.89 46.73
N GLU A 353 -11.27 -42.34 45.48
CA GLU A 353 -12.34 -43.22 44.96
C GLU A 353 -11.81 -44.02 43.76
N SER A 354 -12.29 -45.24 43.58
CA SER A 354 -12.10 -46.01 42.36
C SER A 354 -13.38 -46.77 42.00
N ILE A 355 -13.51 -47.13 40.73
CA ILE A 355 -14.66 -47.91 40.25
C ILE A 355 -14.49 -49.40 40.52
N GLY A 356 -15.62 -50.09 40.65
CA GLY A 356 -15.67 -51.52 40.96
C GLY A 356 -15.58 -51.80 42.46
N ARG A 357 -15.64 -53.08 42.80
CA ARG A 357 -15.45 -53.58 44.17
C ARG A 357 -14.04 -54.17 44.27
N PRO A 358 -13.28 -53.88 45.34
CA PRO A 358 -11.93 -54.42 45.45
C PRO A 358 -11.97 -55.94 45.60
N HIS A 359 -11.08 -56.63 44.89
CA HIS A 359 -10.91 -58.07 45.05
C HIS A 359 -10.37 -58.39 46.45
N VAL A 360 -10.94 -59.41 47.09
CA VAL A 360 -10.46 -59.91 48.39
C VAL A 360 -10.06 -61.37 48.23
N LYS A 361 -8.81 -61.68 48.58
CA LYS A 361 -8.27 -63.04 48.56
C LYS A 361 -7.43 -63.28 49.80
N ASP A 362 -7.70 -64.37 50.51
CA ASP A 362 -6.96 -64.78 51.71
C ASP A 362 -6.86 -63.66 52.78
N GLY A 363 -7.92 -62.84 52.90
CA GLY A 363 -7.97 -61.69 53.82
C GLY A 363 -7.26 -60.43 53.34
N VAL A 364 -6.58 -60.47 52.19
CA VAL A 364 -5.92 -59.32 51.56
C VAL A 364 -6.86 -58.62 50.59
N THR A 365 -6.95 -57.30 50.68
CA THR A 365 -7.76 -56.45 49.80
C THR A 365 -6.90 -55.79 48.73
N TYR A 366 -7.28 -55.95 47.46
CA TYR A 366 -6.58 -55.46 46.27
C TYR A 366 -7.29 -54.22 45.70
N ASP A 367 -7.40 -53.18 46.51
CA ASP A 367 -8.00 -51.90 46.10
C ASP A 367 -7.01 -50.99 45.35
N ALA A 368 -7.43 -49.79 44.99
CA ALA A 368 -6.60 -48.86 44.20
C ALA A 368 -5.40 -48.30 44.98
N THR A 369 -5.38 -48.41 46.32
CA THR A 369 -4.21 -48.00 47.12
C THR A 369 -2.98 -48.87 46.80
N LYS A 370 -3.19 -50.09 46.31
CA LYS A 370 -2.13 -51.02 45.87
C LYS A 370 -1.36 -50.57 44.65
N ALA A 371 -1.89 -49.66 43.85
CA ALA A 371 -1.13 -49.03 42.77
C ALA A 371 -0.28 -47.84 43.27
N LEU A 372 -0.49 -47.38 44.51
CA LEU A 372 0.06 -46.14 45.07
C LEU A 372 0.94 -46.36 46.30
N ASP A 373 1.11 -47.60 46.78
CA ASP A 373 1.86 -47.92 48.01
C ASP A 373 3.34 -48.26 47.76
N GLY A 374 3.76 -48.31 46.50
CA GLY A 374 5.13 -48.62 46.09
C GLY A 374 5.48 -50.12 46.14
N ASP A 375 4.54 -50.99 46.52
CA ASP A 375 4.72 -52.43 46.53
C ASP A 375 4.24 -53.06 45.21
N THR A 376 5.18 -53.28 44.30
CA THR A 376 4.90 -53.86 42.97
C THR A 376 4.53 -55.36 43.00
N MET A 377 4.56 -56.00 44.18
CA MET A 377 4.06 -57.37 44.38
C MET A 377 2.54 -57.41 44.59
N THR A 378 1.93 -56.26 44.88
CA THR A 378 0.47 -56.10 44.98
C THR A 378 -0.06 -55.35 43.76
N TYR A 379 -1.38 -55.33 43.58
CA TYR A 379 -2.00 -54.70 42.41
C TYR A 379 -3.42 -54.26 42.71
N TRP A 380 -3.88 -53.25 41.97
CA TRP A 380 -5.28 -52.86 41.93
C TRP A 380 -6.08 -53.87 41.10
N ASN A 381 -7.19 -54.38 41.65
CA ASN A 381 -8.11 -55.30 40.96
C ASN A 381 -9.58 -54.89 41.18
N PRO A 382 -10.17 -54.09 40.27
CA PRO A 382 -11.54 -53.62 40.38
C PRO A 382 -12.54 -54.65 39.80
N THR A 383 -13.13 -55.46 40.66
CA THR A 383 -14.13 -56.48 40.27
C THR A 383 -15.55 -55.92 40.18
N GLY A 384 -16.49 -56.68 39.62
CA GLY A 384 -17.90 -56.26 39.51
C GLY A 384 -18.17 -55.25 38.40
N THR A 385 -17.26 -55.13 37.44
CA THR A 385 -17.44 -54.41 36.17
C THR A 385 -17.59 -55.41 35.03
N ASP A 386 -18.30 -55.03 33.97
CA ASP A 386 -18.41 -55.85 32.76
C ASP A 386 -17.06 -56.04 32.05
N GLN A 387 -16.94 -57.11 31.27
CA GLN A 387 -15.83 -57.25 30.34
C GLN A 387 -15.90 -56.13 29.28
N SER A 388 -14.76 -55.57 28.90
CA SER A 388 -14.62 -54.41 28.01
C SER A 388 -15.30 -53.14 28.54
N PHE A 389 -15.36 -52.96 29.87
CA PHE A 389 -15.92 -51.77 30.50
C PHE A 389 -15.25 -50.46 30.06
N ASN A 390 -13.94 -50.50 29.76
CA ASN A 390 -13.17 -49.41 29.11
C ASN A 390 -13.29 -48.03 29.81
N ASN A 391 -13.56 -48.05 31.11
CA ASN A 391 -13.73 -46.85 31.93
C ASN A 391 -13.34 -47.13 33.39
N TRP A 392 -12.32 -47.98 33.62
CA TRP A 392 -11.84 -48.24 34.97
C TRP A 392 -11.05 -47.03 35.47
N TYR A 393 -11.43 -46.43 36.59
CA TYR A 393 -10.79 -45.20 37.06
C TYR A 393 -10.36 -45.23 38.53
N ILE A 394 -9.35 -44.41 38.81
CA ILE A 394 -8.89 -44.02 40.15
C ILE A 394 -8.93 -42.48 40.22
N ILE A 395 -9.56 -41.94 41.25
CA ILE A 395 -9.58 -40.51 41.59
C ILE A 395 -8.62 -40.26 42.75
N LEU A 396 -7.81 -39.23 42.61
CA LEU A 396 -6.73 -38.87 43.52
C LEU A 396 -6.88 -37.43 44.03
N ASP A 397 -6.54 -37.21 45.31
CA ASP A 397 -6.29 -35.91 45.92
C ASP A 397 -4.83 -35.82 46.36
N LEU A 398 -4.00 -35.12 45.57
CA LEU A 398 -2.57 -34.92 45.85
C LEU A 398 -2.32 -33.96 47.03
N LYS A 399 -3.36 -33.60 47.80
CA LYS A 399 -3.38 -32.71 48.97
C LYS A 399 -3.08 -31.23 48.68
N SER A 400 -2.26 -30.95 47.68
CA SER A 400 -1.99 -29.63 47.12
C SER A 400 -2.03 -29.66 45.59
N SER A 401 -2.07 -28.49 44.96
CA SER A 401 -1.98 -28.41 43.50
C SER A 401 -0.59 -28.84 43.05
N HIS A 402 -0.54 -29.68 42.03
CA HIS A 402 0.69 -30.11 41.38
C HIS A 402 0.61 -29.87 39.88
N THR A 403 1.73 -29.45 39.30
CA THR A 403 1.93 -29.43 37.84
C THR A 403 2.59 -30.75 37.43
N LEU A 404 1.84 -31.62 36.76
CA LEU A 404 2.31 -32.93 36.31
C LEU A 404 2.68 -32.89 34.83
N THR A 405 3.82 -33.50 34.49
CA THR A 405 4.36 -33.52 33.11
C THR A 405 4.70 -34.91 32.59
N ARG A 406 4.79 -35.91 33.49
CA ARG A 406 4.92 -37.33 33.12
C ARG A 406 4.11 -38.20 34.07
N ILE A 407 3.74 -39.37 33.59
CA ILE A 407 3.05 -40.42 34.35
C ILE A 407 3.75 -41.75 34.08
N ALA A 408 3.86 -42.58 35.10
CA ALA A 408 4.37 -43.93 34.99
C ALA A 408 3.29 -44.92 35.42
N VAL A 409 3.21 -46.02 34.67
CA VAL A 409 2.37 -47.17 35.01
C VAL A 409 3.20 -48.45 34.97
N ASN A 410 2.93 -49.38 35.89
CA ASN A 410 3.46 -50.74 35.83
C ASN A 410 2.32 -51.75 35.84
N ASN A 411 2.36 -52.66 34.87
CA ASN A 411 1.38 -53.72 34.70
C ASN A 411 1.80 -54.96 35.50
N TYR A 412 0.84 -55.84 35.82
CA TYR A 412 1.14 -57.14 36.42
C TYR A 412 1.87 -58.09 35.45
N GLY A 413 1.69 -57.89 34.14
CA GLY A 413 2.43 -58.57 33.07
C GLY A 413 1.85 -59.92 32.65
N ASP A 414 0.56 -60.16 32.90
CA ASP A 414 -0.13 -61.40 32.50
C ASP A 414 -0.80 -61.31 31.13
N THR A 415 -0.65 -60.19 30.41
CA THR A 415 -1.30 -59.82 29.14
C THR A 415 -2.83 -59.78 29.15
N THR A 416 -3.49 -60.45 30.09
CA THR A 416 -4.94 -60.52 30.17
C THR A 416 -5.47 -59.23 30.79
N HIS A 417 -4.96 -58.87 31.96
CA HIS A 417 -5.41 -57.71 32.73
C HIS A 417 -4.53 -56.48 32.49
N ASP A 418 -3.53 -56.59 31.62
CA ASP A 418 -2.60 -55.50 31.34
C ASP A 418 -3.30 -54.35 30.61
N ILE A 419 -3.02 -53.13 31.08
CA ILE A 419 -3.49 -51.89 30.47
C ILE A 419 -2.85 -51.73 29.10
N ALA A 420 -3.67 -51.37 28.10
CA ALA A 420 -3.25 -51.07 26.74
C ALA A 420 -3.40 -49.58 26.40
N ALA A 421 -4.36 -48.90 27.02
CA ALA A 421 -4.61 -47.47 26.85
C ALA A 421 -5.22 -46.84 28.11
N PHE A 422 -4.89 -45.59 28.37
CA PHE A 422 -5.47 -44.81 29.46
C PHE A 422 -5.54 -43.32 29.14
N LYS A 423 -6.26 -42.58 29.98
CA LYS A 423 -6.27 -41.11 30.03
C LYS A 423 -5.91 -40.63 31.42
N LEU A 424 -5.22 -39.51 31.49
CA LEU A 424 -5.10 -38.72 32.71
C LEU A 424 -5.97 -37.47 32.57
N GLN A 425 -6.81 -37.22 33.57
CA GLN A 425 -7.71 -36.07 33.61
C GLN A 425 -7.45 -35.23 34.85
N ALA A 426 -7.69 -33.93 34.76
CA ALA A 426 -7.53 -32.96 35.84
C ALA A 426 -8.85 -32.24 36.16
N SER A 427 -9.00 -31.80 37.41
CA SER A 427 -10.13 -30.99 37.87
C SER A 427 -9.64 -29.69 38.54
N HIS A 428 -10.06 -28.54 38.01
CA HIS A 428 -9.57 -27.21 38.40
C HIS A 428 -10.49 -26.44 39.38
N VAL A 429 -11.43 -27.12 40.03
CA VAL A 429 -12.40 -26.47 40.95
C VAL A 429 -12.51 -27.31 42.22
N ARG A 430 -12.98 -26.72 43.32
CA ARG A 430 -13.11 -27.33 44.67
C ARG A 430 -14.09 -28.54 44.74
N CYS A 431 -14.29 -29.26 43.64
CA CYS A 431 -15.17 -30.41 43.51
C CYS A 431 -14.52 -31.47 42.57
N PRO A 432 -14.25 -32.69 43.04
CA PRO A 432 -13.59 -33.76 42.27
C PRO A 432 -14.53 -34.44 41.25
N ARG A 433 -15.40 -33.69 40.55
CA ARG A 433 -16.44 -34.26 39.67
C ARG A 433 -16.49 -33.69 38.25
N THR A 434 -15.68 -32.67 37.93
CA THR A 434 -15.54 -32.15 36.56
C THR A 434 -14.15 -32.45 36.01
N TRP A 435 -14.05 -33.15 34.90
CA TRP A 435 -12.79 -33.69 34.39
C TRP A 435 -12.45 -33.16 33.00
N LYS A 436 -11.22 -32.68 32.80
CA LYS A 436 -10.65 -32.33 31.50
C LYS A 436 -9.50 -33.27 31.18
N ASP A 437 -9.49 -33.84 29.97
CA ASP A 437 -8.39 -34.68 29.49
C ASP A 437 -7.09 -33.86 29.44
N VAL A 438 -6.04 -34.37 30.09
CA VAL A 438 -4.68 -33.81 30.10
C VAL A 438 -3.79 -34.56 29.11
N VAL A 439 -3.88 -35.89 29.11
CA VAL A 439 -3.18 -36.75 28.15
C VAL A 439 -3.99 -38.01 27.85
N THR A 440 -3.89 -38.51 26.63
CA THR A 440 -4.41 -39.82 26.22
C THR A 440 -3.25 -40.66 25.71
N ILE A 441 -3.06 -41.83 26.32
CA ILE A 441 -2.03 -42.81 25.96
C ILE A 441 -2.71 -44.04 25.37
N THR A 442 -2.29 -44.48 24.18
CA THR A 442 -2.98 -45.54 23.43
C THR A 442 -2.14 -46.80 23.22
N ASN A 443 -0.89 -46.79 23.69
CA ASN A 443 0.16 -47.74 23.33
C ASN A 443 0.95 -48.23 24.55
N VAL A 444 0.27 -48.63 25.62
CA VAL A 444 0.91 -49.27 26.78
C VAL A 444 1.26 -50.73 26.45
N GLN A 445 2.51 -51.12 26.68
CA GLN A 445 3.01 -52.46 26.39
C GLN A 445 2.42 -53.49 27.37
N GLY A 446 1.81 -54.55 26.84
CA GLY A 446 1.38 -55.73 27.62
C GLY A 446 2.51 -56.73 27.83
N GLY A 447 2.37 -57.60 28.83
CA GLY A 447 3.36 -58.60 29.23
C GLY A 447 4.60 -58.03 29.93
N ALA A 448 4.66 -56.71 30.11
CA ALA A 448 5.77 -56.03 30.77
C ALA A 448 5.51 -55.93 32.29
N ARG A 449 6.51 -56.36 33.09
CA ARG A 449 6.54 -56.21 34.56
C ARG A 449 7.45 -55.06 35.03
N GLN A 450 7.75 -54.15 34.12
CA GLN A 450 8.61 -53.00 34.37
C GLN A 450 7.84 -51.71 34.13
N ARG A 451 8.22 -50.68 34.91
CA ARG A 451 7.68 -49.32 34.80
C ARG A 451 7.76 -48.81 33.36
N GLN A 452 6.64 -48.27 32.86
CA GLN A 452 6.54 -47.59 31.57
C GLN A 452 6.17 -46.13 31.80
N GLU A 453 6.97 -45.22 31.24
CA GLU A 453 6.86 -43.77 31.49
C GLU A 453 6.34 -43.04 30.24
N PHE A 454 5.39 -42.14 30.44
CA PHE A 454 4.71 -41.40 29.38
C PHE A 454 4.75 -39.91 29.73
N GLY A 455 5.19 -39.07 28.79
CA GLY A 455 5.30 -37.62 28.96
C GLY A 455 4.72 -36.87 27.77
N GLY A 456 5.18 -35.63 27.55
CA GLY A 456 4.70 -34.79 26.44
C GLY A 456 3.36 -34.09 26.73
N PHE A 457 2.99 -33.98 28.01
CA PHE A 457 1.82 -33.24 28.47
C PHE A 457 2.19 -32.34 29.64
N GLN A 458 1.31 -31.38 29.95
CA GLN A 458 1.36 -30.59 31.18
C GLN A 458 -0.07 -30.38 31.68
N GLY A 459 -0.30 -30.57 32.97
CA GLY A 459 -1.56 -30.20 33.61
C GLY A 459 -1.34 -29.81 35.06
N THR A 460 -2.10 -28.81 35.53
CA THR A 460 -2.03 -28.31 36.91
C THR A 460 -3.35 -28.57 37.61
N ALA A 461 -3.33 -29.39 38.66
CA ALA A 461 -4.50 -29.64 39.50
C ALA A 461 -4.12 -30.25 40.85
N ARG A 462 -5.05 -30.14 41.80
CA ARG A 462 -5.04 -30.92 43.05
C ARG A 462 -5.69 -32.28 42.88
N TYR A 463 -6.80 -32.34 42.15
CA TYR A 463 -7.56 -33.57 41.91
C TYR A 463 -7.28 -34.13 40.52
N TRP A 464 -6.93 -35.41 40.48
CA TRP A 464 -6.56 -36.13 39.27
C TRP A 464 -7.38 -37.39 39.10
N ARG A 465 -7.66 -37.77 37.86
CA ARG A 465 -8.36 -39.01 37.53
C ARG A 465 -7.62 -39.78 36.46
N PHE A 466 -7.12 -40.94 36.84
CA PHE A 466 -6.54 -41.92 35.93
C PHE A 466 -7.67 -42.83 35.42
N VAL A 467 -7.81 -42.97 34.11
CA VAL A 467 -8.88 -43.77 33.48
C VAL A 467 -8.28 -44.76 32.50
N VAL A 468 -8.34 -46.04 32.80
CA VAL A 468 -8.04 -47.13 31.87
C VAL A 468 -9.15 -47.20 30.84
N THR A 469 -8.82 -46.87 29.59
CA THR A 469 -9.77 -46.87 28.47
C THR A 469 -9.71 -48.17 27.66
N ARG A 470 -8.68 -48.99 27.87
CA ARG A 470 -8.57 -50.32 27.25
C ARG A 470 -7.53 -51.18 27.97
N THR A 471 -7.85 -52.46 28.17
CA THR A 471 -6.89 -53.53 28.49
C THR A 471 -6.70 -54.43 27.26
N HIS A 472 -5.62 -55.22 27.22
CA HIS A 472 -5.30 -56.04 26.03
C HIS A 472 -6.34 -57.12 25.72
N SER A 473 -7.08 -57.60 26.72
CA SER A 473 -8.11 -58.65 26.54
C SER A 473 -9.52 -58.23 26.97
N GLY A 474 -9.70 -56.99 27.40
CA GLY A 474 -10.98 -56.46 27.89
C GLY A 474 -11.32 -56.82 29.34
N TRP A 475 -10.52 -57.64 30.03
CA TRP A 475 -10.68 -57.86 31.47
C TRP A 475 -10.24 -56.65 32.30
N GLN A 476 -10.68 -56.56 33.56
CA GLN A 476 -10.36 -55.45 34.45
C GLN A 476 -8.84 -55.30 34.66
N PRO A 477 -8.32 -54.08 34.90
CA PRO A 477 -6.89 -53.86 34.95
C PRO A 477 -6.24 -54.43 36.21
N TYR A 478 -5.04 -55.02 36.06
CA TYR A 478 -4.12 -55.33 37.18
C TYR A 478 -2.93 -54.38 37.13
N LEU A 479 -3.03 -53.30 37.90
CA LEU A 479 -2.02 -52.23 37.96
C LEU A 479 -1.21 -52.34 39.25
N THR A 480 0.09 -52.54 39.12
CA THR A 480 1.04 -52.67 40.25
C THR A 480 1.68 -51.34 40.63
N GLU A 481 1.65 -50.36 39.74
CA GLU A 481 2.22 -49.04 40.02
C GLU A 481 1.51 -47.95 39.21
N LEU A 482 1.15 -46.84 39.88
CA LEU A 482 0.73 -45.58 39.29
C LEU A 482 1.57 -44.47 39.94
N ASN A 483 2.40 -43.80 39.15
CA ASN A 483 3.28 -42.76 39.66
C ASN A 483 3.31 -41.53 38.76
N PHE A 484 3.65 -40.37 39.33
CA PHE A 484 3.59 -39.08 38.63
C PHE A 484 4.92 -38.32 38.75
N TYR A 485 5.27 -37.59 37.69
CA TYR A 485 6.41 -36.68 37.66
C TYR A 485 5.91 -35.24 37.55
N GLY A 486 6.37 -34.38 38.44
CA GLY A 486 5.91 -33.00 38.48
C GLY A 486 6.52 -32.19 39.62
N ILE A 487 5.93 -31.03 39.88
CA ILE A 487 6.28 -30.13 40.99
C ILE A 487 5.04 -29.73 41.77
N PRO A 488 5.13 -29.55 43.10
CA PRO A 488 4.12 -28.84 43.87
C PRO A 488 3.99 -27.41 43.32
N SER A 489 2.77 -26.97 43.03
CA SER A 489 2.50 -25.58 42.67
C SER A 489 2.60 -24.73 43.94
N GLY A 490 3.79 -24.16 44.21
CA GLY A 490 4.05 -23.13 45.22
C GLY A 490 3.61 -23.47 46.65
N THR A 491 4.50 -24.03 47.46
CA THR A 491 4.45 -23.84 48.91
C THR A 491 4.68 -22.36 49.20
N ARG A 492 3.61 -21.66 49.59
CA ARG A 492 3.71 -20.44 50.38
C ARG A 492 4.40 -20.84 51.70
N GLU A 493 5.72 -20.70 51.79
CA GLU A 493 6.40 -20.74 53.08
C GLU A 493 5.96 -19.49 53.85
N TYR A 494 4.93 -19.66 54.68
CA TYR A 494 4.71 -18.78 55.81
C TYR A 494 5.94 -18.95 56.72
N MET A 495 6.89 -18.03 56.60
CA MET A 495 7.88 -17.77 57.65
C MET A 495 7.11 -17.35 58.90
N SER A 496 6.77 -18.32 59.74
CA SER A 496 6.39 -18.12 61.12
C SER A 496 7.62 -17.58 61.86
N SER A 497 7.71 -16.26 62.01
CA SER A 497 8.60 -15.62 62.97
C SER A 497 8.18 -16.02 64.38
N LEU A 498 8.90 -16.98 64.94
CA LEU A 498 9.06 -17.16 66.39
C LEU A 498 10.18 -16.21 66.82
N GLU A 499 9.85 -15.15 67.54
CA GLU A 499 10.76 -14.58 68.53
C GLU A 499 10.01 -14.36 69.84
N LEU A 500 10.63 -14.93 70.87
CA LEU A 500 10.49 -14.67 72.31
C LEU A 500 11.20 -13.36 72.65
#